data_AF-A0AAV9HII1-F1
#
_entry.id   AF-A0AAV9HII1-F1
#
_cell.length_a   1.000
_cell.length_b   1.000
_cell.length_c   1.000
_cell.angle_alpha   90.00
_cell.angle_beta   90.00
_cell.angle_gamma   90.00
#
_symmetry.space_group_name_H-M   'P 1'
#
loop_
_entity.id
_entity.type
_entity.pdbx_description
1 polymer ?
#
loop_
_entity_poly.entity_id
_entity_poly.type
_entity_poly.pdbx_seq_one_letter_code
_entity_poly.pdbx_strand_id
1 'polypeptide(L)'
;MSASTANHPVTPAMAAPRPTTAGAEGPSTNGHVAHNHPVPPPPGAIAVAAAGMAASKKGKPKKAPESHEASKLIAQRISQLELDAAGDKEQEAEIEREVRKANRELHSQTARMSEIQKIDHLSKRCSDLLSEMKRHERESIKNKKRGDQLQKDKDNTRNELNKTISLKEKLEKLCRELQKENNKLKNENKTLSDTQVRSQNTWDERYSGLLRRMDDHQEEKDNPRKQVVDMEVEELFNQRFKSVIDQYELRDLHFHAQMRTKELEVQYQLARAEREKKNYEAEVVRSRQLNSQVQTFSKTETELRQQLNVYVDKFKQVEDTLNNSNDLFLTFRKEMEDMSKKTKRLERDNENLKRKHEQVNNNILKMAEERNKFLAENSELKKKVDKLNGIIRQMQQQGRGIPQGIQGTVENGYAEGEDLDGDESEYEDEYDEGEDEEQVSDGDEYDDETEDEQQQPQPYGPERPPPAPVSTPATINGRH
;
A
#
# COMPACT_ATOMS: atom_id res chain seq x y z
N MET A 1 38.96 -15.76 -68.02
CA MET A 1 40.00 -16.61 -68.64
C MET A 1 41.35 -16.13 -68.15
N SER A 2 42.13 -17.01 -67.50
CA SER A 2 43.57 -16.86 -67.16
C SER A 2 43.94 -15.68 -66.22
N ALA A 3 44.90 -15.72 -65.29
CA ALA A 3 45.76 -16.75 -64.72
C ALA A 3 46.31 -16.24 -63.36
N SER A 4 46.70 -17.21 -62.52
CA SER A 4 47.61 -17.21 -61.37
C SER A 4 48.44 -15.96 -61.00
N THR A 5 48.53 -15.63 -59.71
CA THR A 5 49.78 -15.74 -58.91
C THR A 5 49.56 -15.49 -57.41
N ALA A 6 50.31 -16.24 -56.60
CA ALA A 6 50.23 -16.36 -55.14
C ALA A 6 50.90 -15.20 -54.39
N ASN A 7 50.43 -14.94 -53.16
CA ASN A 7 51.22 -14.29 -52.11
C ASN A 7 50.78 -14.79 -50.72
N HIS A 8 51.70 -15.38 -49.97
CA HIS A 8 51.61 -15.64 -48.53
C HIS A 8 51.82 -14.33 -47.74
N PRO A 9 51.33 -14.24 -46.49
CA PRO A 9 52.30 -14.34 -45.39
C PRO A 9 51.80 -14.99 -44.07
N VAL A 10 52.72 -15.75 -43.48
CA VAL A 10 53.21 -15.75 -42.08
C VAL A 10 52.19 -15.74 -40.92
N THR A 11 52.09 -16.90 -40.26
CA THR A 11 51.57 -17.09 -38.89
C THR A 11 52.59 -16.67 -37.82
N PRO A 12 52.20 -16.00 -36.72
CA PRO A 12 53.04 -15.87 -35.53
C PRO A 12 52.74 -17.01 -34.52
N ALA A 13 53.80 -17.64 -34.05
CA ALA A 13 53.78 -18.61 -32.95
C ALA A 13 53.66 -17.87 -31.60
N MET A 14 52.74 -18.29 -30.74
CA MET A 14 52.72 -17.90 -29.32
C MET A 14 52.94 -19.13 -28.43
N ALA A 15 53.94 -18.99 -27.57
CA ALA A 15 54.47 -19.99 -26.66
C ALA A 15 53.53 -20.27 -25.48
N ALA A 16 53.48 -21.54 -25.07
CA ALA A 16 52.87 -22.00 -23.83
C ALA A 16 53.85 -21.84 -22.65
N PRO A 17 53.40 -21.44 -21.45
CA PRO A 17 54.24 -21.50 -20.26
C PRO A 17 54.18 -22.89 -19.60
N ARG A 18 55.37 -23.43 -19.27
CA ARG A 18 55.58 -24.60 -18.39
C ARG A 18 55.33 -24.21 -16.91
N PRO A 19 54.83 -25.14 -16.07
CA PRO A 19 54.82 -24.96 -14.63
C PRO A 19 56.17 -25.37 -14.00
N THR A 20 56.62 -24.58 -13.03
CA THR A 20 57.79 -24.82 -12.19
C THR A 20 57.47 -25.79 -11.05
N THR A 21 58.29 -26.84 -10.96
CA THR A 21 58.42 -27.74 -9.81
C THR A 21 59.22 -27.07 -8.69
N ALA A 22 58.70 -27.07 -7.47
CA ALA A 22 59.50 -26.94 -6.25
C ALA A 22 58.88 -27.84 -5.17
N GLY A 23 59.64 -28.86 -4.77
CA GLY A 23 59.30 -29.74 -3.66
C GLY A 23 59.70 -29.15 -2.32
N ALA A 24 58.98 -29.55 -1.27
CA ALA A 24 59.46 -29.54 0.10
C ALA A 24 58.80 -30.71 0.83
N GLU A 25 59.63 -31.64 1.27
CA GLU A 25 59.29 -32.77 2.15
C GLU A 25 59.14 -32.30 3.61
N GLY A 26 58.25 -32.96 4.36
CA GLY A 26 58.16 -32.86 5.83
C GLY A 26 56.88 -33.51 6.39
N PRO A 27 56.92 -34.17 7.57
CA PRO A 27 56.43 -35.54 7.71
C PRO A 27 55.01 -35.71 8.28
N SER A 28 54.38 -36.84 7.93
CA SER A 28 53.15 -37.37 8.54
C SER A 28 53.36 -37.79 9.99
N THR A 29 52.46 -37.34 10.87
CA THR A 29 52.22 -37.97 12.18
C THR A 29 50.82 -38.58 12.20
N ASN A 30 50.78 -39.90 12.41
CA ASN A 30 49.60 -40.68 12.75
C ASN A 30 49.00 -40.20 14.09
N GLY A 31 47.69 -39.97 14.11
CA GLY A 31 46.91 -39.73 15.33
C GLY A 31 45.60 -40.51 15.27
N HIS A 32 45.60 -41.72 15.85
CA HIS A 32 44.40 -42.49 16.14
C HIS A 32 43.57 -41.74 17.20
N VAL A 33 42.33 -41.37 16.88
CA VAL A 33 41.32 -41.03 17.89
C VAL A 33 40.07 -41.86 17.59
N ALA A 34 39.84 -42.85 18.46
CA ALA A 34 38.63 -43.64 18.49
C ALA A 34 37.49 -42.82 19.10
N HIS A 35 36.44 -42.56 18.32
CA HIS A 35 35.15 -42.13 18.85
C HIS A 35 34.10 -43.20 18.54
N ASN A 36 33.74 -43.96 19.58
CA ASN A 36 32.55 -44.80 19.63
C ASN A 36 31.31 -43.89 19.69
N HIS A 37 30.43 -44.00 18.70
CA HIS A 37 29.03 -43.60 18.83
C HIS A 37 28.11 -44.76 18.45
N PRO A 38 27.03 -45.00 19.22
CA PRO A 38 26.15 -46.15 19.03
C PRO A 38 25.22 -45.98 17.82
N VAL A 39 25.04 -47.08 17.10
CA VAL A 39 24.15 -47.24 15.94
C VAL A 39 22.68 -47.25 16.42
N PRO A 40 21.75 -46.49 15.80
CA PRO A 40 20.32 -46.65 16.04
C PRO A 40 19.76 -47.87 15.28
N PRO A 41 18.73 -48.56 15.80
CA PRO A 41 18.19 -49.77 15.18
C PRO A 41 17.34 -49.44 13.93
N PRO A 42 17.14 -50.39 13.00
CA PRO A 42 16.31 -50.18 11.82
C PRO A 42 14.82 -50.19 12.20
N PRO A 43 13.95 -49.38 11.56
CA PRO A 43 12.52 -49.49 11.76
C PRO A 43 11.98 -50.79 11.14
N GLY A 44 11.23 -51.52 11.95
CA GLY A 44 10.63 -52.81 11.62
C GLY A 44 9.64 -52.73 10.45
N ALA A 45 9.71 -53.76 9.62
CA ALA A 45 8.73 -54.03 8.59
C ALA A 45 7.40 -54.44 9.24
N ILE A 46 6.37 -53.59 9.08
CA ILE A 46 4.99 -54.01 9.30
C ILE A 46 4.51 -54.70 8.03
N ALA A 47 4.26 -56.00 8.16
CA ALA A 47 3.61 -56.81 7.15
C ALA A 47 2.18 -56.30 6.92
N VAL A 48 1.82 -56.07 5.65
CA VAL A 48 0.42 -55.95 5.23
C VAL A 48 0.16 -57.06 4.25
N ALA A 49 -0.79 -57.92 4.63
CA ALA A 49 -1.19 -59.11 3.93
C ALA A 49 -1.75 -58.81 2.54
N ALA A 50 -1.36 -59.63 1.57
CA ALA A 50 -1.91 -59.68 0.24
C ALA A 50 -3.25 -60.44 0.25
N ALA A 51 -4.28 -59.87 -0.38
CA ALA A 51 -5.49 -60.59 -0.76
C ALA A 51 -5.93 -60.17 -2.17
N GLY A 52 -5.90 -61.14 -3.09
CA GLY A 52 -6.95 -61.41 -4.09
C GLY A 52 -7.19 -60.40 -5.22
N MET A 53 -6.77 -60.78 -6.43
CA MET A 53 -7.32 -60.27 -7.69
C MET A 53 -8.79 -60.71 -7.87
N ALA A 54 -9.65 -59.80 -8.33
CA ALA A 54 -10.75 -60.11 -9.24
C ALA A 54 -11.15 -58.86 -10.04
N ALA A 55 -11.11 -58.97 -11.35
CA ALA A 55 -11.56 -57.96 -12.30
C ALA A 55 -13.09 -58.01 -12.48
N SER A 56 -13.75 -56.85 -12.62
CA SER A 56 -14.99 -56.67 -13.39
C SER A 56 -15.35 -55.18 -13.55
N LYS A 57 -15.68 -54.80 -14.79
CA LYS A 57 -16.07 -53.47 -15.29
C LYS A 57 -17.44 -52.98 -14.76
N LYS A 58 -17.56 -51.69 -14.43
CA LYS A 58 -18.57 -50.74 -15.00
C LYS A 58 -18.40 -49.33 -14.41
N GLY A 59 -18.50 -48.32 -15.26
CA GLY A 59 -18.17 -46.92 -14.96
C GLY A 59 -19.22 -46.16 -14.14
N LYS A 60 -18.73 -45.13 -13.44
CA LYS A 60 -19.39 -43.86 -13.06
C LYS A 60 -18.31 -42.83 -12.70
N PRO A 61 -18.51 -41.53 -12.95
CA PRO A 61 -17.44 -40.53 -12.97
C PRO A 61 -16.98 -40.15 -11.56
N LYS A 62 -15.66 -40.01 -11.39
CA LYS A 62 -15.02 -39.47 -10.19
C LYS A 62 -15.42 -38.01 -9.98
N LYS A 63 -16.07 -37.72 -8.85
CA LYS A 63 -16.11 -36.38 -8.24
C LYS A 63 -14.69 -36.02 -7.77
N ALA A 64 -14.30 -34.79 -8.04
CA ALA A 64 -13.01 -34.19 -7.69
C ALA A 64 -12.78 -34.15 -6.16
N PRO A 65 -11.55 -34.38 -5.67
CA PRO A 65 -11.20 -34.26 -4.25
C PRO A 65 -11.02 -32.81 -3.77
N GLU A 66 -11.07 -31.79 -4.66
CA GLU A 66 -10.83 -30.38 -4.32
C GLU A 66 -11.99 -29.69 -3.58
N SER A 67 -13.21 -30.21 -3.71
CA SER A 67 -14.41 -29.61 -3.09
C SER A 67 -14.45 -29.76 -1.56
N HIS A 68 -13.81 -30.80 -1.01
CA HIS A 68 -13.84 -31.07 0.43
C HIS A 68 -12.87 -30.17 1.20
N GLU A 69 -11.74 -29.83 0.60
CA GLU A 69 -10.72 -28.95 1.19
C GLU A 69 -11.18 -27.49 1.17
N ALA A 70 -11.80 -27.05 0.08
CA ALA A 70 -12.46 -25.75 -0.02
C ALA A 70 -13.59 -25.58 1.02
N SER A 71 -14.46 -26.59 1.17
CA SER A 71 -15.51 -26.58 2.19
C SER A 71 -14.96 -26.54 3.62
N LYS A 72 -13.82 -27.20 3.87
CA LYS A 72 -13.17 -27.19 5.18
C LYS A 72 -12.56 -25.83 5.51
N LEU A 73 -11.96 -25.15 4.53
CA LEU A 73 -11.44 -23.79 4.69
C LEU A 73 -12.56 -22.77 4.92
N ILE A 74 -13.70 -22.92 4.24
CA ILE A 74 -14.88 -22.09 4.45
C ILE A 74 -15.44 -22.30 5.86
N ALA A 75 -15.60 -23.54 6.30
CA ALA A 75 -16.05 -23.85 7.66
C ALA A 75 -15.11 -23.30 8.74
N GLN A 76 -13.80 -23.40 8.52
CA GLN A 76 -12.79 -22.83 9.42
C GLN A 76 -12.86 -21.29 9.46
N ARG A 77 -13.11 -20.65 8.32
CA ARG A 77 -13.26 -19.19 8.27
C ARG A 77 -14.54 -18.71 8.93
N ILE A 78 -15.64 -19.43 8.78
CA ILE A 78 -16.92 -19.16 9.47
C ILE A 78 -16.71 -19.27 10.99
N SER A 79 -16.11 -20.37 11.47
CA SER A 79 -15.84 -20.57 12.89
C SER A 79 -14.91 -19.49 13.49
N GLN A 80 -13.94 -19.00 12.71
CA GLN A 80 -13.09 -17.87 13.14
C GLN A 80 -13.90 -16.59 13.28
N LEU A 81 -14.74 -16.25 12.29
CA LEU A 81 -15.55 -15.04 12.32
C LEU A 81 -16.61 -15.07 13.43
N GLU A 82 -17.16 -16.24 13.75
CA GLU A 82 -18.08 -16.41 14.88
C GLU A 82 -17.39 -16.22 16.24
N LEU A 83 -16.15 -16.71 16.38
CA LEU A 83 -15.33 -16.46 17.57
C LEU A 83 -14.96 -14.99 17.72
N ASP A 84 -14.56 -14.33 16.63
CA ASP A 84 -14.22 -12.90 16.62
C ASP A 84 -15.46 -12.07 17.03
N ALA A 85 -16.63 -12.35 16.46
CA ALA A 85 -17.89 -11.67 16.80
C ALA A 85 -18.36 -11.94 18.25
N ALA A 86 -18.05 -13.12 18.80
CA ALA A 86 -18.32 -13.40 20.21
C ALA A 86 -17.39 -12.60 21.14
N GLY A 87 -16.11 -12.44 20.76
CA GLY A 87 -15.15 -11.62 21.48
C GLY A 87 -15.51 -10.13 21.47
N ASP A 88 -15.98 -9.62 20.33
CA ASP A 88 -16.42 -8.21 20.21
C ASP A 88 -17.62 -7.92 21.13
N LYS A 89 -18.59 -8.82 21.19
CA LYS A 89 -19.75 -8.70 22.10
C LYS A 89 -19.35 -8.73 23.57
N GLU A 90 -18.37 -9.55 23.93
CA GLU A 90 -17.86 -9.62 25.29
C GLU A 90 -17.13 -8.32 25.68
N GLN A 91 -16.34 -7.75 24.77
CA GLN A 91 -15.69 -6.46 24.97
C GLN A 91 -16.69 -5.32 25.14
N GLU A 92 -17.73 -5.27 24.29
CA GLU A 92 -18.78 -4.26 24.38
C GLU A 92 -19.53 -4.35 25.73
N ALA A 93 -19.85 -5.56 26.18
CA ALA A 93 -20.49 -5.79 27.47
C ALA A 93 -19.60 -5.39 28.65
N GLU A 94 -18.28 -5.57 28.55
CA GLU A 94 -17.33 -5.15 29.58
C GLU A 94 -17.21 -3.63 29.64
N ILE A 95 -17.10 -2.95 28.49
CA ILE A 95 -17.11 -1.47 28.40
C ILE A 95 -18.38 -0.92 29.06
N GLU A 96 -19.54 -1.52 28.79
CA GLU A 96 -20.81 -1.08 29.38
C GLU A 96 -20.84 -1.24 30.92
N ARG A 97 -20.22 -2.31 31.44
CA ARG A 97 -20.06 -2.50 32.91
C ARG A 97 -19.13 -1.46 33.50
N GLU A 98 -18.01 -1.18 32.85
CA GLU A 98 -17.04 -0.15 33.26
C GLU A 98 -17.69 1.24 33.31
N VAL A 99 -18.44 1.61 32.26
CA VAL A 99 -19.16 2.89 32.18
C VAL A 99 -20.21 3.00 33.29
N ARG A 100 -20.96 1.93 33.56
CA ARG A 100 -21.93 1.90 34.67
C ARG A 100 -21.25 2.03 36.02
N LYS A 101 -20.09 1.41 36.22
CA LYS A 101 -19.30 1.52 37.46
C LYS A 101 -18.75 2.94 37.65
N ALA A 102 -18.14 3.52 36.61
CA ALA A 102 -17.61 4.88 36.63
C ALA A 102 -18.70 5.92 36.92
N ASN A 103 -19.89 5.76 36.34
CA ASN A 103 -21.03 6.63 36.62
C ASN A 103 -21.49 6.55 38.07
N ARG A 104 -21.60 5.35 38.66
CA ARG A 104 -21.97 5.19 40.08
C ARG A 104 -20.94 5.82 41.01
N GLU A 105 -19.66 5.66 40.70
CA GLU A 105 -18.56 6.24 41.48
C GLU A 105 -18.55 7.77 41.41
N LEU A 106 -18.76 8.33 40.21
CA LEU A 106 -18.89 9.78 40.01
C LEU A 106 -20.07 10.36 40.80
N HIS A 107 -21.24 9.70 40.76
CA HIS A 107 -22.42 10.12 41.52
C HIS A 107 -22.17 10.05 43.03
N SER A 108 -21.50 9.00 43.52
CA SER A 108 -21.14 8.85 44.93
C SER A 108 -20.20 9.97 45.41
N GLN A 109 -19.19 10.31 44.62
CA GLN A 109 -18.20 11.36 44.95
C GLN A 109 -18.81 12.77 44.92
N THR A 110 -19.72 13.04 43.98
CA THR A 110 -20.36 14.36 43.84
C THR A 110 -21.53 14.57 44.80
N ALA A 111 -22.17 13.52 45.34
CA ALA A 111 -23.38 13.64 46.17
C ALA A 111 -23.20 14.48 47.46
N ARG A 112 -21.97 14.58 48.00
CA ARG A 112 -21.67 15.30 49.26
C ARG A 112 -20.95 16.63 49.05
N MET A 113 -20.71 17.03 47.81
CA MET A 113 -20.00 18.25 47.46
C MET A 113 -20.96 19.45 47.30
N SER A 114 -20.50 20.65 47.67
CA SER A 114 -21.20 21.89 47.33
C SER A 114 -21.18 22.13 45.81
N GLU A 115 -22.05 23.00 45.28
CA GLU A 115 -22.11 23.24 43.83
C GLU A 115 -20.77 23.72 43.25
N ILE A 116 -20.06 24.59 43.97
CA ILE A 116 -18.72 25.06 43.59
C ILE A 116 -17.70 23.91 43.61
N GLN A 117 -17.72 23.06 44.65
CA GLN A 117 -16.82 21.91 44.72
C GLN A 117 -17.11 20.85 43.64
N LYS A 118 -18.39 20.68 43.25
CA LYS A 118 -18.78 19.82 42.14
C LYS A 118 -18.23 20.33 40.82
N ILE A 119 -18.33 21.63 40.57
CA ILE A 119 -17.81 22.26 39.35
C ILE A 119 -16.29 22.07 39.25
N ASP A 120 -15.55 22.37 40.32
CA ASP A 120 -14.09 22.18 40.34
C ASP A 120 -13.68 20.71 40.17
N HIS A 121 -14.36 19.79 40.86
CA HIS A 121 -14.09 18.36 40.76
C HIS A 121 -14.38 17.81 39.36
N LEU A 122 -15.52 18.19 38.77
CA LEU A 122 -15.88 17.77 37.41
C LEU A 122 -14.93 18.38 36.37
N SER A 123 -14.59 19.65 36.50
CA SER A 123 -13.64 20.33 35.61
C SER A 123 -12.26 19.64 35.64
N LYS A 124 -11.75 19.36 36.85
CA LYS A 124 -10.50 18.61 37.02
C LYS A 124 -10.56 17.19 36.44
N ARG A 125 -11.65 16.47 36.72
CA ARG A 125 -11.88 15.11 36.19
C ARG A 125 -11.94 15.10 34.67
N CYS A 126 -12.59 16.09 34.04
CA CYS A 126 -12.64 16.24 32.59
C CYS A 126 -11.26 16.51 31.99
N SER A 127 -10.45 17.39 32.60
CA SER A 127 -9.09 17.67 32.16
C SER A 127 -8.15 16.45 32.30
N ASP A 128 -8.27 15.71 33.39
CA ASP A 128 -7.51 14.47 33.63
C ASP A 128 -7.88 13.41 32.57
N LEU A 129 -9.18 13.19 32.33
CA LEU A 129 -9.67 12.26 31.31
C LEU A 129 -9.21 12.65 29.89
N LEU A 130 -9.22 13.95 29.55
CA LEU A 130 -8.72 14.43 28.27
C LEU A 130 -7.22 14.15 28.11
N SER A 131 -6.44 14.37 29.16
CA SER A 131 -5.00 14.12 29.18
C SER A 131 -4.68 12.63 29.05
N GLU A 132 -5.43 11.77 29.75
CA GLU A 132 -5.31 10.30 29.62
C GLU A 132 -5.72 9.81 28.23
N MET A 133 -6.78 10.36 27.65
CA MET A 133 -7.24 10.01 26.30
C MET A 133 -6.17 10.38 25.25
N LYS A 134 -5.60 11.60 25.29
CA LYS A 134 -4.47 12.01 24.45
C LYS A 134 -3.23 11.11 24.67
N ARG A 135 -2.96 10.67 25.90
CA ARG A 135 -1.86 9.73 26.20
C ARG A 135 -2.10 8.37 25.55
N HIS A 136 -3.29 7.80 25.71
CA HIS A 136 -3.67 6.50 25.13
C HIS A 136 -3.69 6.53 23.60
N GLU A 137 -4.08 7.65 23.01
CA GLU A 137 -4.04 7.88 21.58
C GLU A 137 -2.61 7.84 21.02
N ARG A 138 -1.67 8.56 21.65
CA ARG A 138 -0.24 8.49 21.29
C ARG A 138 0.33 7.09 21.46
N GLU A 139 -0.05 6.38 22.53
CA GLU A 139 0.39 5.01 22.80
C GLU A 139 -0.19 4.02 21.76
N SER A 140 -1.45 4.18 21.37
CA SER A 140 -2.09 3.41 20.30
C SER A 140 -1.36 3.58 18.96
N ILE A 141 -0.99 4.81 18.61
CA ILE A 141 -0.20 5.10 17.40
C ILE A 141 1.17 4.41 17.47
N LYS A 142 1.86 4.46 18.62
CA LYS A 142 3.15 3.78 18.82
C LYS A 142 3.00 2.26 18.71
N ASN A 143 1.96 1.69 19.32
CA ASN A 143 1.68 0.25 19.27
C ASN A 143 1.32 -0.21 17.86
N LYS A 144 0.55 0.59 17.10
CA LYS A 144 0.27 0.34 15.69
C LYS A 144 1.55 0.29 14.86
N LYS A 145 2.42 1.31 14.99
CA LYS A 145 3.74 1.35 14.31
C LYS A 145 4.61 0.14 14.69
N ARG A 146 4.61 -0.26 15.96
CA ARG A 146 5.33 -1.46 16.43
C ARG A 146 4.75 -2.74 15.84
N GLY A 147 3.42 -2.83 15.73
CA GLY A 147 2.72 -3.95 15.08
C GLY A 147 3.11 -4.08 13.61
N ASP A 148 3.09 -2.97 12.86
CA ASP A 148 3.49 -2.93 11.45
C ASP A 148 4.96 -3.35 11.26
N GLN A 149 5.85 -2.86 12.14
CA GLN A 149 7.26 -3.23 12.13
C GLN A 149 7.47 -4.72 12.43
N LEU A 150 6.82 -5.27 13.46
CA LEU A 150 6.90 -6.69 13.79
C LEU A 150 6.35 -7.56 12.65
N GLN A 151 5.30 -7.13 11.98
CA GLN A 151 4.74 -7.84 10.83
C GLN A 151 5.73 -7.84 9.65
N LYS A 152 6.38 -6.71 9.37
CA LYS A 152 7.45 -6.61 8.37
C LYS A 152 8.64 -7.51 8.71
N ASP A 153 9.08 -7.55 9.96
CA ASP A 153 10.18 -8.39 10.42
C ASP A 153 9.84 -9.88 10.34
N LYS A 154 8.58 -10.26 10.63
CA LYS A 154 8.07 -11.61 10.45
C LYS A 154 8.13 -12.05 8.99
N ASP A 155 7.71 -11.18 8.08
CA ASP A 155 7.70 -11.46 6.64
C ASP A 155 9.15 -11.53 6.08
N ASN A 156 10.05 -10.66 6.56
CA ASN A 156 11.48 -10.73 6.27
C ASN A 156 12.09 -12.06 6.73
N THR A 157 11.86 -12.44 7.99
CA THR A 157 12.36 -13.70 8.57
C THR A 157 11.83 -14.92 7.81
N ARG A 158 10.54 -14.90 7.45
CA ARG A 158 9.93 -15.95 6.62
C ARG A 158 10.58 -16.05 5.24
N ASN A 159 10.89 -14.93 4.60
CA ASN A 159 11.57 -14.90 3.31
C ASN A 159 13.01 -15.44 3.41
N GLU A 160 13.74 -15.09 4.46
CA GLU A 160 15.08 -15.63 4.74
C GLU A 160 15.06 -17.14 5.02
N LEU A 161 14.08 -17.61 5.77
CA LEU A 161 13.88 -19.04 6.03
C LEU A 161 13.63 -19.80 4.71
N ASN A 162 12.76 -19.27 3.84
CA ASN A 162 12.49 -19.88 2.53
C ASN A 162 13.75 -19.94 1.65
N LYS A 163 14.57 -18.89 1.64
CA LYS A 163 15.88 -18.89 0.95
C LYS A 163 16.81 -19.95 1.53
N THR A 164 16.87 -20.05 2.85
CA THR A 164 17.71 -21.03 3.56
C THR A 164 17.28 -22.46 3.25
N ILE A 165 15.98 -22.74 3.24
CA ILE A 165 15.42 -24.05 2.87
C ILE A 165 15.81 -24.38 1.42
N SER A 166 15.63 -23.46 0.48
CA SER A 166 16.01 -23.68 -0.93
C SER A 166 17.51 -23.95 -1.10
N LEU A 167 18.36 -23.24 -0.36
CA LEU A 167 19.81 -23.45 -0.39
C LEU A 167 20.18 -24.83 0.18
N LYS A 168 19.55 -25.22 1.30
CA LYS A 168 19.70 -26.54 1.90
C LYS A 168 19.31 -27.65 0.93
N GLU A 169 18.16 -27.53 0.25
CA GLU A 169 17.73 -28.52 -0.74
C GLU A 169 18.71 -28.65 -1.92
N LYS A 170 19.29 -27.53 -2.38
CA LYS A 170 20.32 -27.55 -3.44
C LYS A 170 21.59 -28.25 -2.95
N LEU A 171 22.04 -27.96 -1.73
CA LEU A 171 23.20 -28.62 -1.13
C LEU A 171 22.97 -30.12 -0.93
N GLU A 172 21.79 -30.52 -0.43
CA GLU A 172 21.46 -31.94 -0.27
C GLU A 172 21.43 -32.68 -1.62
N LYS A 173 20.92 -32.05 -2.69
CA LYS A 173 20.98 -32.61 -4.04
C LYS A 173 22.43 -32.79 -4.51
N LEU A 174 23.26 -31.76 -4.36
CA LEU A 174 24.67 -31.81 -4.73
C LEU A 174 25.43 -32.90 -3.95
N CYS A 175 25.18 -33.01 -2.64
CA CYS A 175 25.78 -34.06 -1.81
C CYS A 175 25.36 -35.46 -2.28
N ARG A 176 24.08 -35.67 -2.62
CA ARG A 176 23.58 -36.95 -3.14
C ARG A 176 24.18 -37.29 -4.50
N GLU A 177 24.30 -36.31 -5.39
CA GLU A 177 24.92 -36.47 -6.72
C GLU A 177 26.41 -36.78 -6.59
N LEU A 178 27.14 -36.03 -5.78
CA LEU A 178 28.56 -36.26 -5.52
C LEU A 178 28.78 -37.66 -4.93
N GLN A 179 27.95 -38.10 -3.99
CA GLN A 179 28.06 -39.44 -3.41
C GLN A 179 27.73 -40.54 -4.43
N LYS A 180 26.78 -40.29 -5.34
CA LYS A 180 26.47 -41.21 -6.45
C LYS A 180 27.63 -41.30 -7.44
N GLU A 181 28.26 -40.18 -7.82
CA GLU A 181 29.44 -40.17 -8.69
C GLU A 181 30.64 -40.83 -8.04
N ASN A 182 30.88 -40.60 -6.74
CA ASN A 182 31.98 -41.24 -6.01
C ASN A 182 31.81 -42.77 -5.98
N ASN A 183 30.59 -43.25 -5.72
CA ASN A 183 30.27 -44.68 -5.79
C ASN A 183 30.43 -45.24 -7.21
N LYS A 184 30.04 -44.48 -8.24
CA LYS A 184 30.23 -44.86 -9.64
C LYS A 184 31.72 -44.99 -9.97
N LEU A 185 32.54 -43.99 -9.63
CA LEU A 185 33.99 -44.01 -9.84
C LEU A 185 34.66 -45.16 -9.09
N LYS A 186 34.25 -45.42 -7.85
CA LYS A 186 34.74 -46.56 -7.07
C LYS A 186 34.45 -47.90 -7.76
N ASN A 187 33.25 -48.06 -8.32
CA ASN A 187 32.87 -49.27 -9.05
C ASN A 187 33.59 -49.39 -10.40
N GLU A 188 33.76 -48.30 -11.14
CA GLU A 188 34.52 -48.27 -12.38
C GLU A 188 36.00 -48.60 -12.14
N ASN A 189 36.62 -48.00 -11.12
CA ASN A 189 38.00 -48.27 -10.75
C ASN A 189 38.21 -49.73 -10.30
N LYS A 190 37.26 -50.29 -9.53
CA LYS A 190 37.25 -51.72 -9.20
C LYS A 190 37.14 -52.59 -10.46
N THR A 191 36.24 -52.26 -11.38
CA THR A 191 36.03 -53.01 -12.62
C THR A 191 37.27 -52.95 -13.53
N LEU A 192 37.92 -51.79 -13.63
CA LEU A 192 39.18 -51.61 -14.36
C LEU A 192 40.30 -52.44 -13.72
N SER A 193 40.45 -52.40 -12.41
CA SER A 193 41.41 -53.23 -11.67
C SER A 193 41.18 -54.72 -11.91
N ASP A 194 39.94 -55.20 -11.77
CA ASP A 194 39.57 -56.59 -12.03
C ASP A 194 39.86 -57.00 -13.49
N THR A 195 39.64 -56.09 -14.45
CA THR A 195 39.92 -56.33 -15.87
C THR A 195 41.43 -56.38 -16.13
N GLN A 196 42.20 -55.51 -15.50
CA GLN A 196 43.67 -55.50 -15.60
C GLN A 196 44.27 -56.79 -15.04
N VAL A 197 43.80 -57.25 -13.88
CA VAL A 197 44.23 -58.54 -13.28
C VAL A 197 43.86 -59.71 -14.19
N ARG A 198 42.63 -59.76 -14.72
CA ARG A 198 42.24 -60.82 -15.67
C ARG A 198 43.10 -60.80 -16.94
N SER A 199 43.37 -59.62 -17.48
CA SER A 199 44.24 -59.46 -18.65
C SER A 199 45.67 -59.91 -18.35
N GLN A 200 46.22 -59.52 -17.20
CA GLN A 200 47.55 -59.96 -16.76
C GLN A 200 47.61 -61.48 -16.67
N ASN A 201 46.67 -62.12 -15.95
CA ASN A 201 46.60 -63.57 -15.84
C ASN A 201 46.48 -64.26 -17.21
N THR A 202 45.69 -63.68 -18.12
CA THR A 202 45.53 -64.20 -19.49
C THR A 202 46.85 -64.12 -20.27
N TRP A 203 47.61 -63.03 -20.12
CA TRP A 203 48.94 -62.90 -20.73
C TRP A 203 49.95 -63.85 -20.10
N ASP A 204 49.98 -63.96 -18.78
CA ASP A 204 50.86 -64.89 -18.07
C ASP A 204 50.60 -66.34 -18.49
N GLU A 205 49.33 -66.73 -18.67
CA GLU A 205 48.94 -68.05 -19.18
C GLU A 205 49.37 -68.25 -20.64
N ARG A 206 49.21 -67.23 -21.51
CA ARG A 206 49.69 -67.27 -22.90
C ARG A 206 51.22 -67.37 -22.97
N TYR A 207 51.94 -66.61 -22.15
CA TYR A 207 53.41 -66.66 -22.07
C TYR A 207 53.88 -68.00 -21.56
N SER A 208 53.25 -68.53 -20.49
CA SER A 208 53.54 -69.87 -19.98
C SER A 208 53.30 -70.94 -21.05
N GLY A 209 52.20 -70.84 -21.81
CA GLY A 209 51.91 -71.73 -22.93
C GLY A 209 52.86 -71.58 -24.12
N LEU A 210 53.37 -70.37 -24.38
CA LEU A 210 54.40 -70.15 -25.40
C LEU A 210 55.75 -70.76 -24.98
N LEU A 211 56.17 -70.52 -23.73
CA LEU A 211 57.38 -71.09 -23.17
C LEU A 211 57.32 -72.62 -23.22
N ARG A 212 56.20 -73.21 -22.80
CA ARG A 212 55.99 -74.66 -22.90
C ARG A 212 56.09 -75.17 -24.34
N ARG A 213 55.50 -74.48 -25.32
CA ARG A 213 55.63 -74.85 -26.74
C ARG A 213 57.06 -74.70 -27.25
N MET A 214 57.80 -73.70 -26.78
CA MET A 214 59.22 -73.53 -27.12
C MET A 214 60.07 -74.64 -26.51
N ASP A 215 59.79 -75.04 -25.26
CA ASP A 215 60.41 -76.19 -24.61
C ASP A 215 60.09 -77.48 -25.38
N ASP A 216 58.81 -77.71 -25.74
CA ASP A 216 58.37 -78.84 -26.55
C ASP A 216 59.07 -78.86 -27.93
N HIS A 217 59.19 -77.71 -28.60
CA HIS A 217 59.91 -77.58 -29.88
C HIS A 217 61.41 -77.78 -29.71
N GLN A 218 62.00 -77.31 -28.62
CA GLN A 218 63.41 -77.54 -28.33
C GLN A 218 63.67 -79.02 -28.03
N GLU A 219 62.77 -79.69 -27.31
CA GLU A 219 62.76 -81.14 -27.11
C GLU A 219 62.59 -81.89 -28.44
N GLU A 220 61.71 -81.42 -29.33
CA GLU A 220 61.56 -81.98 -30.68
C GLU A 220 62.79 -81.73 -31.56
N LYS A 221 63.47 -80.58 -31.44
CA LYS A 221 64.74 -80.30 -32.13
C LYS A 221 65.87 -81.17 -31.60
N ASP A 222 65.91 -81.39 -30.29
CA ASP A 222 66.90 -82.22 -29.61
C ASP A 222 66.59 -83.71 -29.80
N ASN A 223 65.34 -84.07 -30.10
CA ASN A 223 64.85 -85.41 -30.40
C ASN A 223 63.92 -85.46 -31.63
N PRO A 224 64.47 -85.24 -32.85
CA PRO A 224 63.68 -85.03 -34.06
C PRO A 224 62.92 -86.27 -34.48
N ARG A 225 61.61 -86.26 -34.30
CA ARG A 225 60.70 -87.17 -35.01
C ARG A 225 60.58 -86.66 -36.44
N LYS A 226 61.12 -87.41 -37.41
CA LYS A 226 60.92 -87.14 -38.83
C LYS A 226 59.42 -87.24 -39.17
N GLN A 227 58.72 -86.11 -39.11
CA GLN A 227 57.45 -85.96 -39.80
C GLN A 227 57.72 -85.18 -41.09
N VAL A 228 57.82 -85.93 -42.19
CA VAL A 228 57.80 -85.37 -43.53
C VAL A 228 56.35 -84.99 -43.79
N VAL A 229 56.02 -83.70 -43.72
CA VAL A 229 54.76 -83.17 -44.22
C VAL A 229 55.00 -82.74 -45.65
N ASP A 230 54.72 -83.65 -46.57
CA ASP A 230 54.56 -83.33 -47.98
C ASP A 230 53.13 -82.82 -48.15
N MET A 231 52.95 -81.50 -48.05
CA MET A 231 51.63 -80.90 -48.23
C MET A 231 51.38 -80.79 -49.73
N GLU A 232 50.57 -81.71 -50.25
CA GLU A 232 50.20 -81.76 -51.67
C GLU A 232 49.55 -80.42 -52.07
N VAL A 233 49.88 -79.93 -53.27
CA VAL A 233 49.44 -78.63 -53.80
C VAL A 233 47.91 -78.43 -53.73
N GLU A 234 47.14 -79.52 -53.76
CA GLU A 234 45.69 -79.59 -53.57
C GLU A 234 45.23 -79.05 -52.21
N GLU A 235 45.96 -79.35 -51.13
CA GLU A 235 45.61 -78.95 -49.77
C GLU A 235 45.85 -77.45 -49.54
N LEU A 236 46.94 -76.90 -50.10
CA LEU A 236 47.19 -75.46 -50.13
C LEU A 236 46.11 -74.70 -50.92
N PHE A 237 45.65 -75.28 -52.03
CA PHE A 237 44.58 -74.72 -52.84
C PHE A 237 43.26 -74.70 -52.07
N ASN A 238 42.89 -75.80 -51.43
CA ASN A 238 41.69 -75.90 -50.59
C ASN A 238 41.72 -74.92 -49.40
N GLN A 239 42.87 -74.77 -48.74
CA GLN A 239 43.05 -73.78 -47.67
C GLN A 239 42.91 -72.34 -48.19
N ARG A 240 43.41 -72.04 -49.39
CA ARG A 240 43.26 -70.72 -50.02
C ARG A 240 41.79 -70.42 -50.37
N PHE A 241 41.07 -71.36 -50.96
CA PHE A 241 39.64 -71.20 -51.26
C PHE A 241 38.81 -71.02 -49.99
N LYS A 242 39.06 -71.84 -48.97
CA LYS A 242 38.41 -71.71 -47.66
C LYS A 242 38.68 -70.33 -47.05
N SER A 243 39.94 -69.88 -47.07
CA SER A 243 40.30 -68.55 -46.56
C SER A 243 39.59 -67.42 -47.30
N VAL A 244 39.41 -67.53 -48.62
CA VAL A 244 38.63 -66.55 -49.39
C VAL A 244 37.16 -66.57 -48.95
N ILE A 245 36.54 -67.75 -48.81
CA ILE A 245 35.15 -67.85 -48.33
C ILE A 245 35.00 -67.21 -46.94
N ASP A 246 35.86 -67.58 -46.00
CA ASP A 246 35.85 -67.06 -44.63
C ASP A 246 36.03 -65.51 -44.61
N GLN A 247 36.84 -64.95 -45.51
CA GLN A 247 36.99 -63.49 -45.65
C GLN A 247 35.71 -62.81 -46.14
N TYR A 248 34.99 -63.42 -47.08
CA TYR A 248 33.71 -62.87 -47.57
C TYR A 248 32.62 -62.95 -46.49
N GLU A 249 32.54 -64.08 -45.76
CA GLU A 249 31.61 -64.22 -44.63
C GLU A 249 31.90 -63.20 -43.53
N LEU A 250 33.18 -62.99 -43.19
CA LEU A 250 33.58 -61.99 -42.19
C LEU A 250 33.23 -60.57 -42.65
N ARG A 251 33.39 -60.27 -43.93
CA ARG A 251 33.02 -58.97 -44.53
C ARG A 251 31.50 -58.75 -44.47
N ASP A 252 30.70 -59.75 -44.81
CA ASP A 252 29.24 -59.65 -44.72
C ASP A 252 28.78 -59.47 -43.27
N LEU A 253 29.39 -60.19 -42.32
CA LEU A 253 29.12 -59.99 -40.89
C LEU A 253 29.49 -58.56 -40.44
N HIS A 254 30.62 -58.03 -40.92
CA HIS A 254 31.03 -56.65 -40.65
C HIS A 254 30.01 -55.63 -41.17
N PHE A 255 29.54 -55.79 -42.42
CA PHE A 255 28.51 -54.91 -42.98
C PHE A 255 27.18 -55.01 -42.22
N HIS A 256 26.75 -56.21 -41.83
CA HIS A 256 25.56 -56.37 -41.00
C HIS A 256 25.70 -55.69 -39.63
N ALA A 257 26.85 -55.83 -38.98
CA ALA A 257 27.12 -55.15 -37.72
C ALA A 257 27.10 -53.62 -37.88
N GLN A 258 27.75 -53.11 -38.92
CA GLN A 258 27.80 -51.68 -39.21
C GLN A 258 26.41 -51.10 -39.52
N MET A 259 25.59 -51.81 -40.31
CA MET A 259 24.21 -51.43 -40.60
C MET A 259 23.37 -51.37 -39.32
N ARG A 260 23.46 -52.40 -38.46
CA ARG A 260 22.77 -52.41 -37.17
C ARG A 260 23.19 -51.24 -36.28
N THR A 261 24.48 -50.90 -36.23
CA THR A 261 24.94 -49.72 -35.49
C THR A 261 24.34 -48.43 -36.04
N LYS A 262 24.27 -48.27 -37.37
CA LYS A 262 23.67 -47.09 -38.00
C LYS A 262 22.17 -47.00 -37.79
N GLU A 263 21.45 -48.12 -37.82
CA GLU A 263 20.03 -48.18 -37.48
C GLU A 263 19.77 -47.74 -36.03
N LEU A 264 20.58 -48.23 -35.08
CA LEU A 264 20.48 -47.83 -33.67
C LEU A 264 20.82 -46.34 -33.48
N GLU A 265 21.82 -45.82 -34.19
CA GLU A 265 22.17 -44.39 -34.16
C GLU A 265 21.01 -43.52 -34.64
N VAL A 266 20.37 -43.89 -35.75
CA VAL A 266 19.19 -43.18 -36.27
C VAL A 266 18.03 -43.22 -35.27
N GLN A 267 17.73 -44.40 -34.70
CA GLN A 267 16.67 -44.54 -33.69
C GLN A 267 16.94 -43.69 -32.45
N TYR A 268 18.19 -43.66 -31.97
CA TYR A 268 18.59 -42.83 -30.84
C TYR A 268 18.38 -41.34 -31.13
N GLN A 269 18.81 -40.86 -32.30
CA GLN A 269 18.65 -39.44 -32.65
C GLN A 269 17.18 -39.05 -32.83
N LEU A 270 16.35 -39.92 -33.41
CA LEU A 270 14.91 -39.71 -33.53
C LEU A 270 14.24 -39.62 -32.15
N ALA A 271 14.54 -40.57 -31.25
CA ALA A 271 14.00 -40.56 -29.89
C ALA A 271 14.45 -39.32 -29.10
N ARG A 272 15.69 -38.88 -29.29
CA ARG A 272 16.21 -37.64 -28.70
C ARG A 272 15.47 -36.42 -29.23
N ALA A 273 15.29 -36.30 -30.54
CA ALA A 273 14.58 -35.19 -31.16
C ALA A 273 13.11 -35.12 -30.72
N GLU A 274 12.44 -36.27 -30.61
CA GLU A 274 11.06 -36.35 -30.12
C GLU A 274 10.94 -35.89 -28.66
N ARG A 275 11.91 -36.28 -27.82
CA ARG A 275 11.99 -35.81 -26.42
C ARG A 275 12.21 -34.30 -26.32
N GLU A 276 13.12 -33.75 -27.12
CA GLU A 276 13.38 -32.30 -27.16
C GLU A 276 12.16 -31.53 -27.66
N LYS A 277 11.47 -32.03 -28.70
CA LYS A 277 10.21 -31.46 -29.19
C LYS A 277 9.14 -31.44 -28.10
N LYS A 278 8.93 -32.56 -27.39
CA LYS A 278 7.95 -32.63 -26.29
C LYS A 278 8.28 -31.67 -25.15
N ASN A 279 9.56 -31.52 -24.80
CA ASN A 279 9.99 -30.55 -23.80
C ASN A 279 9.74 -29.11 -24.24
N TYR A 280 10.02 -28.78 -25.50
CA TYR A 280 9.75 -27.47 -26.07
C TYR A 280 8.24 -27.16 -26.07
N GLU A 281 7.40 -28.09 -26.51
CA GLU A 281 5.94 -27.92 -26.48
C GLU A 281 5.41 -27.70 -25.05
N ALA A 282 5.92 -28.45 -24.08
CA ALA A 282 5.56 -28.27 -22.67
C ALA A 282 5.97 -26.89 -22.13
N GLU A 283 7.16 -26.42 -22.50
CA GLU A 283 7.65 -25.10 -22.08
C GLU A 283 6.89 -23.96 -22.77
N VAL A 284 6.49 -24.12 -24.04
CA VAL A 284 5.63 -23.15 -24.74
C VAL A 284 4.27 -23.04 -24.07
N VAL A 285 3.65 -24.17 -23.69
CA VAL A 285 2.36 -24.17 -22.97
C VAL A 285 2.50 -23.47 -21.61
N ARG A 286 3.56 -23.79 -20.85
CA ARG A 286 3.86 -23.13 -19.58
C ARG A 286 4.07 -21.63 -19.77
N SER A 287 4.87 -21.22 -20.75
CA SER A 287 5.13 -19.81 -21.06
C SER A 287 3.83 -19.06 -21.40
N ARG A 288 2.95 -19.65 -22.21
CA ARG A 288 1.62 -19.06 -22.52
C ARG A 288 0.76 -18.90 -21.27
N GLN A 289 0.74 -19.90 -20.38
CA GLN A 289 0.00 -19.82 -19.12
C GLN A 289 0.52 -18.69 -18.22
N LEU A 290 1.85 -18.59 -18.04
CA LEU A 290 2.44 -17.50 -17.27
C LEU A 290 2.15 -16.13 -17.91
N ASN A 291 2.26 -16.01 -19.23
CA ASN A 291 1.99 -14.75 -19.91
C ASN A 291 0.53 -14.29 -19.71
N SER A 292 -0.43 -15.23 -19.80
CA SER A 292 -1.84 -14.96 -19.52
C SER A 292 -2.09 -14.56 -18.05
N GLN A 293 -1.37 -15.17 -17.10
CA GLN A 293 -1.46 -14.81 -15.69
C GLN A 293 -0.92 -13.39 -15.44
N VAL A 294 0.22 -13.04 -16.04
CA VAL A 294 0.80 -11.70 -15.96
C VAL A 294 -0.13 -10.65 -16.58
N GLN A 295 -0.73 -10.94 -17.74
CA GLN A 295 -1.73 -10.04 -18.34
C GLN A 295 -2.94 -9.84 -17.43
N THR A 296 -3.46 -10.90 -16.81
CA THR A 296 -4.57 -10.81 -15.86
C THR A 296 -4.20 -9.92 -14.67
N PHE A 297 -3.03 -10.12 -14.06
CA PHE A 297 -2.59 -9.29 -12.93
C PHE A 297 -2.38 -7.82 -13.34
N SER A 298 -1.75 -7.57 -14.48
CA SER A 298 -1.54 -6.22 -15.01
C SER A 298 -2.87 -5.49 -15.26
N LYS A 299 -3.88 -6.20 -15.79
CA LYS A 299 -5.23 -5.65 -15.95
C LYS A 299 -5.86 -5.30 -14.60
N THR A 300 -5.82 -6.23 -13.63
CA THR A 300 -6.39 -5.97 -12.29
C THR A 300 -5.69 -4.82 -11.57
N GLU A 301 -4.37 -4.70 -11.72
CA GLU A 301 -3.61 -3.58 -11.15
C GLU A 301 -4.05 -2.25 -11.77
N THR A 302 -4.23 -2.22 -13.09
CA THR A 302 -4.68 -1.02 -13.81
C THR A 302 -6.08 -0.60 -13.33
N GLU A 303 -7.00 -1.55 -13.17
CA GLU A 303 -8.35 -1.29 -12.66
C GLU A 303 -8.32 -0.76 -11.21
N LEU A 304 -7.47 -1.32 -10.35
CA LEU A 304 -7.31 -0.85 -8.97
C LEU A 304 -6.71 0.56 -8.90
N ARG A 305 -5.70 0.86 -9.74
CA ARG A 305 -5.15 2.22 -9.86
C ARG A 305 -6.20 3.21 -10.35
N GLN A 306 -7.05 2.81 -11.30
CA GLN A 306 -8.15 3.64 -11.77
C GLN A 306 -9.18 3.92 -10.66
N GLN A 307 -9.55 2.90 -9.88
CA GLN A 307 -10.42 3.08 -8.71
C GLN A 307 -9.80 4.01 -7.66
N LEU A 308 -8.50 3.86 -7.38
CA LEU A 308 -7.77 4.75 -6.47
C LEU A 308 -7.85 6.21 -6.93
N ASN A 309 -7.59 6.47 -8.22
CA ASN A 309 -7.69 7.82 -8.77
C ASN A 309 -9.09 8.40 -8.62
N VAL A 310 -10.14 7.61 -8.87
CA VAL A 310 -11.53 8.04 -8.65
C VAL A 310 -11.78 8.40 -7.18
N TYR A 311 -11.21 7.65 -6.23
CA TYR A 311 -11.32 8.01 -4.81
C TYR A 311 -10.56 9.28 -4.47
N VAL A 312 -9.36 9.48 -5.01
CA VAL A 312 -8.60 10.74 -4.86
C VAL A 312 -9.42 11.93 -5.36
N ASP A 313 -10.05 11.82 -6.54
CA ASP A 313 -10.88 12.89 -7.09
C ASP A 313 -12.12 13.16 -6.23
N LYS A 314 -12.75 12.12 -5.67
CA LYS A 314 -13.85 12.27 -4.72
C LYS A 314 -13.42 12.97 -3.43
N PHE A 315 -12.23 12.65 -2.91
CA PHE A 315 -11.69 13.33 -1.73
C PHE A 315 -11.47 14.81 -1.99
N LYS A 316 -10.87 15.15 -3.14
CA LYS A 316 -10.72 16.55 -3.56
C LYS A 316 -12.07 17.26 -3.65
N GLN A 317 -13.09 16.61 -4.22
CA GLN A 317 -14.42 17.20 -4.30
C GLN A 317 -15.03 17.48 -2.91
N VAL A 318 -14.83 16.60 -1.93
CA VAL A 318 -15.30 16.81 -0.54
C VAL A 318 -14.53 17.95 0.10
N GLU A 319 -13.21 18.00 -0.07
CA GLU A 319 -12.34 19.07 0.41
C GLU A 319 -12.76 20.43 -0.17
N ASP A 320 -12.97 20.52 -1.49
CA ASP A 320 -13.45 21.71 -2.18
C ASP A 320 -14.82 22.16 -1.64
N THR A 321 -15.74 21.21 -1.41
CA THR A 321 -17.07 21.51 -0.85
C THR A 321 -16.96 22.03 0.58
N LEU A 322 -16.08 21.45 1.38
CA LEU A 322 -15.85 21.87 2.76
C LEU A 322 -15.22 23.25 2.82
N ASN A 323 -14.23 23.54 1.96
CA ASN A 323 -13.62 24.86 1.83
C ASN A 323 -14.65 25.91 1.39
N ASN A 324 -15.44 25.62 0.35
CA ASN A 324 -16.54 26.51 -0.07
C ASN A 324 -17.55 26.74 1.06
N SER A 325 -17.86 25.72 1.87
CA SER A 325 -18.77 25.87 3.01
C SER A 325 -18.17 26.73 4.13
N ASN A 326 -16.87 26.60 4.40
CA ASN A 326 -16.16 27.42 5.37
C ASN A 326 -16.16 28.90 4.95
N ASP A 327 -15.91 29.19 3.67
CA ASP A 327 -15.98 30.55 3.13
C ASP A 327 -17.38 31.14 3.30
N LEU A 328 -18.42 30.34 3.02
CA LEU A 328 -19.81 30.75 3.21
C LEU A 328 -20.13 31.05 4.70
N PHE A 329 -19.61 30.24 5.62
CA PHE A 329 -19.76 30.50 7.05
C PHE A 329 -19.04 31.78 7.48
N LEU A 330 -17.84 32.05 6.95
CA LEU A 330 -17.12 33.29 7.20
C LEU A 330 -17.89 34.50 6.68
N THR A 331 -18.47 34.41 5.47
CA THR A 331 -19.33 35.49 4.94
C THR A 331 -20.56 35.70 5.79
N PHE A 332 -21.26 34.65 6.22
CA PHE A 332 -22.43 34.79 7.08
C PHE A 332 -22.07 35.40 8.44
N ARG A 333 -20.94 35.02 9.02
CA ARG A 333 -20.46 35.58 10.28
C ARG A 333 -20.20 37.09 10.14
N LYS A 334 -19.53 37.48 9.06
CA LYS A 334 -19.28 38.89 8.73
C LYS A 334 -20.58 39.67 8.53
N GLU A 335 -21.52 39.13 7.76
CA GLU A 335 -22.84 39.74 7.54
C GLU A 335 -23.64 39.89 8.85
N MET A 336 -23.60 38.89 9.74
CA MET A 336 -24.23 38.95 11.06
C MET A 336 -23.60 40.03 11.93
N GLU A 337 -22.26 40.15 11.94
CA GLU A 337 -21.56 41.21 12.66
C GLU A 337 -21.93 42.61 12.13
N ASP A 338 -21.96 42.78 10.81
CA ASP A 338 -22.32 44.04 10.17
C ASP A 338 -23.79 44.42 10.40
N MET A 339 -24.69 43.43 10.36
CA MET A 339 -26.08 43.61 10.77
C MET A 339 -26.18 44.02 12.25
N SER A 340 -25.42 43.39 13.14
CA SER A 340 -25.41 43.74 14.57
C SER A 340 -24.91 45.18 14.80
N LYS A 341 -23.85 45.59 14.08
CA LYS A 341 -23.36 47.00 14.08
C LYS A 341 -24.42 47.96 13.55
N LYS A 342 -25.10 47.61 12.45
CA LYS A 342 -26.19 48.41 11.86
C LYS A 342 -27.35 48.58 12.83
N THR A 343 -27.78 47.52 13.51
CA THR A 343 -28.82 47.57 14.55
C THR A 343 -28.42 48.55 15.67
N LYS A 344 -27.20 48.44 16.20
CA LYS A 344 -26.71 49.38 17.23
C LYS A 344 -26.66 50.83 16.76
N ARG A 345 -26.31 51.09 15.49
CA ARG A 345 -26.34 52.44 14.91
C ARG A 345 -27.78 52.97 14.85
N LEU A 346 -28.71 52.18 14.31
CA LEU A 346 -30.12 52.55 14.23
C LEU A 346 -30.75 52.79 15.62
N GLU A 347 -30.38 52.00 16.63
CA GLU A 347 -30.82 52.21 18.01
C GLU A 347 -30.35 53.56 18.56
N ARG A 348 -29.07 53.92 18.36
CA ARG A 348 -28.54 55.25 18.74
C ARG A 348 -29.21 56.39 18.00
N ASP A 349 -29.42 56.24 16.69
CA ASP A 349 -30.09 57.26 15.88
C ASP A 349 -31.55 57.45 16.33
N ASN A 350 -32.24 56.38 16.71
CA ASN A 350 -33.60 56.42 17.24
C ASN A 350 -33.65 57.08 18.63
N GLU A 351 -32.71 56.77 19.52
CA GLU A 351 -32.57 57.49 20.80
C GLU A 351 -32.32 58.99 20.58
N ASN A 352 -31.44 59.35 19.65
CA ASN A 352 -31.15 60.74 19.32
C ASN A 352 -32.40 61.44 18.75
N LEU A 353 -33.16 60.78 17.88
CA LEU A 353 -34.44 61.29 17.38
C LEU A 353 -35.45 61.51 18.51
N LYS A 354 -35.55 60.59 19.48
CA LYS A 354 -36.39 60.79 20.67
C LYS A 354 -35.94 61.99 21.50
N ARG A 355 -34.63 62.14 21.77
CA ARG A 355 -34.09 63.31 22.48
C ARG A 355 -34.41 64.62 21.75
N LYS A 356 -34.20 64.67 20.42
CA LYS A 356 -34.56 65.82 19.59
C LYS A 356 -36.06 66.11 19.64
N HIS A 357 -36.89 65.08 19.56
CA HIS A 357 -38.35 65.23 19.67
C HIS A 357 -38.76 65.79 21.04
N GLU A 358 -38.22 65.26 22.14
CA GLU A 358 -38.47 65.77 23.49
C GLU A 358 -38.00 67.23 23.64
N GLN A 359 -36.84 67.56 23.09
CA GLN A 359 -36.31 68.93 23.08
C GLN A 359 -37.21 69.90 22.31
N VAL A 360 -37.66 69.52 21.11
CA VAL A 360 -38.62 70.31 20.32
C VAL A 360 -39.94 70.47 21.07
N ASN A 361 -40.49 69.41 21.66
CA ASN A 361 -41.72 69.49 22.47
C ASN A 361 -41.55 70.46 23.65
N ASN A 362 -40.41 70.39 24.34
CA ASN A 362 -40.10 71.32 25.43
C ASN A 362 -39.99 72.78 24.95
N ASN A 363 -39.38 73.01 23.79
CA ASN A 363 -39.31 74.35 23.18
C ASN A 363 -40.70 74.87 22.79
N ILE A 364 -41.55 74.01 22.21
CA ILE A 364 -42.95 74.36 21.90
C ILE A 364 -43.73 74.71 23.16
N LEU A 365 -43.56 73.96 24.24
CA LEU A 365 -44.18 74.27 25.54
C LEU A 365 -43.72 75.63 26.06
N LYS A 366 -42.41 75.91 26.06
CA LYS A 366 -41.88 77.22 26.44
C LYS A 366 -42.45 78.36 25.59
N MET A 367 -42.48 78.21 24.26
CA MET A 367 -43.08 79.21 23.36
C MET A 367 -44.58 79.40 23.65
N ALA A 368 -45.31 78.33 23.97
CA ALA A 368 -46.71 78.41 24.35
C ALA A 368 -46.91 79.14 25.69
N GLU A 369 -46.05 78.90 26.68
CA GLU A 369 -46.02 79.61 27.96
C GLU A 369 -45.71 81.10 27.78
N GLU A 370 -44.69 81.44 26.99
CA GLU A 370 -44.34 82.82 26.65
C GLU A 370 -45.48 83.52 25.91
N ARG A 371 -46.09 82.88 24.91
CA ARG A 371 -47.28 83.39 24.23
C ARG A 371 -48.43 83.65 25.21
N ASN A 372 -48.69 82.73 26.13
CA ASN A 372 -49.74 82.91 27.14
C ASN A 372 -49.43 84.10 28.07
N LYS A 373 -48.16 84.27 28.45
CA LYS A 373 -47.69 85.43 29.22
C LYS A 373 -47.90 86.74 28.44
N PHE A 374 -47.50 86.79 27.17
CA PHE A 374 -47.73 87.96 26.31
C PHE A 374 -49.22 88.26 26.13
N LEU A 375 -50.08 87.24 25.99
CA LEU A 375 -51.53 87.43 25.91
C LEU A 375 -52.09 88.03 27.21
N ALA A 376 -51.61 87.57 28.37
CA ALA A 376 -51.99 88.12 29.67
C ALA A 376 -51.53 89.58 29.82
N GLU A 377 -50.27 89.88 29.49
CA GLU A 377 -49.72 91.24 29.49
C GLU A 377 -50.48 92.17 28.52
N ASN A 378 -50.78 91.70 27.30
CA ASN A 378 -51.61 92.45 26.34
C ASN A 378 -53.03 92.70 26.89
N SER A 379 -53.62 91.72 27.57
CA SER A 379 -54.93 91.90 28.23
C SER A 379 -54.86 92.96 29.33
N GLU A 380 -53.80 92.98 30.14
CA GLU A 380 -53.58 94.03 31.14
C GLU A 380 -53.35 95.40 30.52
N LEU A 381 -52.53 95.51 29.47
CA LEU A 381 -52.30 96.74 28.74
C LEU A 381 -53.61 97.25 28.11
N LYS A 382 -54.41 96.38 27.50
CA LYS A 382 -55.76 96.72 27.00
C LYS A 382 -56.64 97.27 28.11
N LYS A 383 -56.70 96.61 29.29
CA LYS A 383 -57.43 97.14 30.45
C LYS A 383 -56.94 98.51 30.90
N LYS A 384 -55.62 98.76 30.91
CA LYS A 384 -55.03 100.07 31.24
C LYS A 384 -55.39 101.13 30.19
N VAL A 385 -55.32 100.78 28.90
CA VAL A 385 -55.73 101.64 27.79
C VAL A 385 -57.22 101.97 27.87
N ASP A 386 -58.08 100.98 28.13
CA ASP A 386 -59.51 101.19 28.32
C ASP A 386 -59.80 102.09 29.52
N LYS A 387 -59.05 101.93 30.62
CA LYS A 387 -59.14 102.80 31.79
C LYS A 387 -58.70 104.24 31.48
N LEU A 388 -57.59 104.41 30.76
CA LEU A 388 -57.11 105.73 30.30
C LEU A 388 -58.09 106.36 29.31
N ASN A 389 -58.62 105.61 28.35
CA ASN A 389 -59.67 106.07 27.43
C ASN A 389 -60.95 106.44 28.19
N GLY A 390 -61.30 105.69 29.23
CA GLY A 390 -62.38 106.03 30.16
C GLY A 390 -62.13 107.36 30.86
N ILE A 391 -60.92 107.58 31.38
CA ILE A 391 -60.49 108.85 31.99
C ILE A 391 -60.50 109.99 30.97
N ILE A 392 -60.02 109.78 29.74
CA ILE A 392 -60.04 110.77 28.65
C ILE A 392 -61.49 111.14 28.28
N ARG A 393 -62.40 110.16 28.16
CA ARG A 393 -63.83 110.42 27.94
C ARG A 393 -64.43 111.19 29.12
N GLN A 394 -64.07 110.84 30.35
CA GLN A 394 -64.53 111.51 31.56
C GLN A 394 -63.99 112.94 31.68
N MET A 395 -62.74 113.19 31.29
CA MET A 395 -62.14 114.52 31.19
C MET A 395 -62.74 115.35 30.03
N GLN A 396 -63.08 114.73 28.90
CA GLN A 396 -63.81 115.38 27.80
C GLN A 396 -65.26 115.74 28.19
N GLN A 397 -65.92 114.96 29.04
CA GLN A 397 -67.24 115.27 29.60
C GLN A 397 -67.23 116.37 30.69
N GLN A 398 -66.07 116.70 31.27
CA GLN A 398 -65.91 117.75 32.29
C GLN A 398 -65.44 119.12 31.75
N GLY A 399 -65.58 119.39 30.45
CA GLY A 399 -65.49 120.77 29.94
C GLY A 399 -64.08 121.31 29.65
N ARG A 400 -63.12 120.43 29.31
CA ARG A 400 -61.91 120.83 28.55
C ARG A 400 -61.87 120.08 27.22
N GLY A 401 -62.74 120.50 26.30
CA GLY A 401 -62.65 120.14 24.89
C GLY A 401 -61.64 121.05 24.18
N ILE A 402 -60.68 120.45 23.48
CA ILE A 402 -59.75 121.06 22.50
C ILE A 402 -59.61 120.00 21.38
N PRO A 403 -59.63 120.37 20.08
CA PRO A 403 -60.79 120.14 19.22
C PRO A 403 -60.56 119.07 18.13
N GLN A 404 -61.66 118.67 17.50
CA GLN A 404 -61.69 117.99 16.21
C GLN A 404 -61.25 118.93 15.07
N GLY A 405 -60.37 118.43 14.19
CA GLY A 405 -60.12 118.98 12.87
C GLY A 405 -58.67 118.80 12.37
N ILE A 406 -58.28 118.07 11.33
CA ILE A 406 -58.86 116.95 10.56
C ILE A 406 -57.81 116.56 9.48
N GLN A 407 -57.67 115.25 9.25
CA GLN A 407 -57.34 114.50 8.02
C GLN A 407 -56.01 114.64 7.24
N GLY A 408 -55.48 113.45 6.94
CA GLY A 408 -54.76 113.10 5.70
C GLY A 408 -53.24 113.02 5.92
N THR A 409 -52.52 111.94 5.65
CA THR A 409 -52.77 110.79 4.78
C THR A 409 -51.88 109.63 5.24
N VAL A 410 -52.50 108.51 5.56
CA VAL A 410 -51.88 107.18 5.59
C VAL A 410 -52.04 106.63 4.18
N GLU A 411 -50.95 106.36 3.48
CA GLU A 411 -50.94 105.56 2.26
C GLU A 411 -49.71 104.63 2.25
N ASN A 412 -49.99 103.38 1.89
CA ASN A 412 -49.15 102.19 1.89
C ASN A 412 -48.08 102.20 0.78
N GLY A 413 -47.03 101.41 0.98
CA GLY A 413 -46.19 100.86 -0.09
C GLY A 413 -45.72 99.45 0.26
N TYR A 414 -46.35 98.45 -0.36
CA TYR A 414 -45.97 97.03 -0.39
C TYR A 414 -44.83 96.77 -1.39
N ALA A 415 -43.98 95.78 -1.08
CA ALA A 415 -43.31 94.80 -1.98
C ALA A 415 -42.44 93.91 -1.05
N GLU A 416 -42.71 92.62 -0.75
CA GLU A 416 -42.81 91.38 -1.55
C GLU A 416 -41.49 90.93 -2.22
N GLY A 417 -41.03 89.71 -1.86
CA GLY A 417 -39.97 88.87 -2.47
C GLY A 417 -38.58 88.95 -1.79
N GLU A 418 -37.84 87.90 -1.45
CA GLU A 418 -37.94 86.43 -1.58
C GLU A 418 -37.01 85.80 -0.52
N ASP A 419 -37.33 84.56 -0.14
CA ASP A 419 -36.50 83.45 0.39
C ASP A 419 -35.05 83.71 0.82
N LEU A 420 -34.70 83.22 2.03
CA LEU A 420 -33.90 81.99 2.15
C LEU A 420 -33.69 81.61 3.62
N ASP A 421 -34.05 80.35 3.89
CA ASP A 421 -33.71 79.54 5.06
C ASP A 421 -32.24 79.63 5.47
N GLY A 422 -31.98 79.44 6.77
CA GLY A 422 -30.68 78.92 7.22
C GLY A 422 -30.10 79.61 8.44
N ASP A 423 -30.83 79.61 9.56
CA ASP A 423 -30.18 79.63 10.86
C ASP A 423 -29.86 78.18 11.23
N GLU A 424 -28.57 77.84 11.30
CA GLU A 424 -27.99 77.40 12.58
C GLU A 424 -26.49 77.21 12.45
N SER A 425 -25.79 78.11 13.15
CA SER A 425 -24.62 77.90 13.99
C SER A 425 -23.59 76.81 13.63
N GLU A 426 -22.41 77.33 13.30
CA GLU A 426 -21.06 76.83 13.60
C GLU A 426 -20.96 75.80 14.73
N TYR A 427 -20.33 74.66 14.41
CA TYR A 427 -19.41 73.98 15.31
C TYR A 427 -18.10 73.76 14.54
N GLU A 428 -17.03 74.37 15.08
CA GLU A 428 -15.64 74.25 14.65
C GLU A 428 -15.19 72.78 14.62
N ASP A 429 -14.70 72.32 13.46
CA ASP A 429 -13.78 71.19 13.36
C ASP A 429 -12.35 71.75 13.29
N GLU A 430 -11.60 71.62 14.38
CA GLU A 430 -10.16 71.82 14.40
C GLU A 430 -9.48 70.62 13.71
N TYR A 431 -8.78 70.92 12.61
CA TYR A 431 -7.81 70.06 11.97
C TYR A 431 -6.49 70.15 12.75
N ASP A 432 -5.94 69.02 13.18
CA ASP A 432 -4.53 68.91 13.54
C ASP A 432 -3.93 67.70 12.81
N GLU A 433 -3.26 67.99 11.69
CA GLU A 433 -2.33 67.08 11.02
C GLU A 433 -0.99 67.13 11.76
N GLY A 434 -0.67 66.06 12.49
CA GLY A 434 0.67 65.78 12.98
C GLY A 434 1.21 64.52 12.32
N GLU A 435 2.02 64.70 11.28
CA GLU A 435 3.00 63.71 10.83
C GLU A 435 3.97 63.39 11.97
N ASP A 436 4.22 62.11 12.24
CA ASP A 436 5.53 61.65 12.70
C ASP A 436 5.75 60.20 12.25
N GLU A 437 6.70 60.04 11.33
CA GLU A 437 7.34 58.77 11.03
C GLU A 437 8.19 58.34 12.23
N GLU A 438 7.97 57.12 12.76
CA GLU A 438 9.05 56.42 13.46
C GLU A 438 9.14 54.94 13.08
N GLN A 439 10.40 54.58 12.83
CA GLN A 439 10.93 53.26 12.52
C GLN A 439 10.61 52.25 13.63
N VAL A 440 10.22 51.04 13.24
CA VAL A 440 10.23 49.89 14.14
C VAL A 440 11.31 48.91 13.67
N SER A 441 12.41 48.90 14.43
CA SER A 441 13.46 47.88 14.40
C SER A 441 13.72 47.41 15.84
N ASP A 442 13.97 46.11 15.95
CA ASP A 442 14.39 45.31 17.11
C ASP A 442 13.36 44.99 18.21
N GLY A 443 12.93 43.72 18.18
CA GLY A 443 13.53 42.73 19.08
C GLY A 443 12.83 42.53 20.41
N ASP A 444 11.80 41.67 20.42
CA ASP A 444 11.44 40.90 21.60
C ASP A 444 11.09 39.45 21.21
N GLU A 445 11.93 38.57 21.72
CA GLU A 445 11.93 37.12 21.64
C GLU A 445 10.82 36.58 22.56
N TYR A 446 9.73 36.09 21.98
CA TYR A 446 8.73 35.28 22.70
C TYR A 446 8.56 33.92 22.02
N ASP A 447 8.85 32.92 22.83
CA ASP A 447 8.82 31.47 22.63
C ASP A 447 7.44 31.00 22.12
N ASP A 448 7.37 30.62 20.85
CA ASP A 448 6.19 30.00 20.22
C ASP A 448 6.37 28.47 20.23
N GLU A 449 6.01 27.83 21.35
CA GLU A 449 5.68 26.41 21.34
C GLU A 449 4.33 26.22 20.63
N THR A 450 4.39 26.17 19.29
CA THR A 450 3.27 25.78 18.45
C THR A 450 2.97 24.29 18.68
N GLU A 451 1.95 23.99 19.48
CA GLU A 451 1.34 22.66 19.54
C GLU A 451 0.71 22.33 18.16
N ASP A 452 1.36 21.42 17.45
CA ASP A 452 0.83 20.70 16.29
C ASP A 452 -0.49 19.98 16.67
N GLU A 453 -1.63 20.60 16.40
CA GLU A 453 -2.92 19.90 16.36
C GLU A 453 -3.02 19.06 15.07
N GLN A 454 -2.47 17.85 15.12
CA GLN A 454 -2.75 16.79 14.17
C GLN A 454 -4.22 16.35 14.29
N GLN A 455 -5.07 16.87 13.40
CA GLN A 455 -6.43 16.38 13.20
C GLN A 455 -6.40 14.91 12.75
N GLN A 456 -7.06 14.06 13.54
CA GLN A 456 -7.28 12.66 13.19
C GLN A 456 -8.38 12.50 12.12
N PRO A 457 -8.22 11.54 11.19
CA PRO A 457 -9.22 11.25 10.18
C PRO A 457 -10.41 10.46 10.77
N GLN A 458 -11.60 11.07 10.76
CA GLN A 458 -12.87 10.40 11.06
C GLN A 458 -13.30 9.48 9.90
N PRO A 459 -13.89 8.30 10.17
CA PRO A 459 -14.39 7.41 9.13
C PRO A 459 -15.77 7.88 8.68
N TYR A 460 -15.87 8.45 7.48
CA TYR A 460 -17.15 8.79 6.85
C TYR A 460 -17.45 7.86 5.67
N GLY A 461 -18.63 7.22 5.71
CA GLY A 461 -19.23 6.54 4.56
C GLY A 461 -20.45 5.68 4.93
N PRO A 462 -21.57 5.76 4.20
CA PRO A 462 -22.73 4.91 4.44
C PRO A 462 -22.47 3.45 3.98
N GLU A 463 -23.10 2.48 4.66
CA GLU A 463 -23.02 1.05 4.33
C GLU A 463 -23.37 0.76 2.87
N ARG A 464 -22.59 -0.14 2.26
CA ARG A 464 -22.71 -0.55 0.86
C ARG A 464 -24.05 -1.27 0.62
N PRO A 465 -24.81 -0.95 -0.45
CA PRO A 465 -26.04 -1.67 -0.76
C PRO A 465 -25.75 -3.10 -1.26
N PRO A 466 -26.67 -4.07 -1.03
CA PRO A 466 -26.46 -5.46 -1.39
C PRO A 466 -26.40 -5.64 -2.92
N PRO A 467 -25.63 -6.62 -3.43
CA PRO A 467 -25.50 -6.86 -4.86
C PRO A 467 -26.84 -7.31 -5.46
N ALA A 468 -27.16 -6.76 -6.64
CA ALA A 468 -28.37 -7.08 -7.38
C ALA A 468 -28.44 -8.57 -7.77
N PRO A 469 -29.65 -9.17 -7.82
CA PRO A 469 -29.81 -10.58 -8.15
C PRO A 469 -29.40 -10.85 -9.60
N VAL A 470 -28.50 -11.81 -9.77
CA VAL A 470 -28.02 -12.30 -11.06
C VAL A 470 -29.20 -12.99 -11.77
N SER A 471 -29.65 -12.42 -12.89
CA SER A 471 -30.62 -13.04 -13.77
C SER A 471 -30.02 -14.31 -14.38
N THR A 472 -30.59 -15.46 -14.05
CA THR A 472 -30.29 -16.74 -14.70
C THR A 472 -30.85 -16.75 -16.13
N PRO A 473 -30.09 -17.18 -17.15
CA PRO A 473 -30.65 -17.38 -18.48
C PRO A 473 -31.56 -18.60 -18.47
N ALA A 474 -32.76 -18.44 -19.01
CA ALA A 474 -33.76 -19.49 -19.16
C ALA A 474 -33.24 -20.62 -20.05
N THR A 475 -33.17 -21.83 -19.49
CA THR A 475 -32.95 -23.06 -20.25
C THR A 475 -34.20 -23.34 -21.10
N ILE A 476 -34.07 -23.13 -22.40
CA ILE A 476 -35.06 -23.59 -23.38
C ILE A 476 -34.95 -25.11 -23.48
N ASN A 477 -35.99 -25.81 -23.03
CA ASN A 477 -36.19 -27.24 -23.27
C ASN A 477 -36.49 -27.47 -24.76
N GLY A 478 -35.50 -27.94 -25.50
CA GLY A 478 -35.67 -28.52 -26.83
C GLY A 478 -35.90 -30.03 -26.71
N ARG A 479 -37.15 -30.46 -26.90
CA ARG A 479 -37.48 -31.82 -27.36
C ARG A 479 -36.91 -32.00 -28.77
N HIS A 480 -36.03 -32.97 -28.97
CA HIS A 480 -36.13 -34.01 -30.00
C HIS A 480 -35.07 -35.09 -29.77
#